data_AF-A0A0C2DG36-F1
#
_entry.id   AF-A0A0C2DG36-F1
#
_cell.length_a   1.000
_cell.length_b   1.000
_cell.length_c   1.000
_cell.angle_alpha   90.00
_cell.angle_beta   90.00
_cell.angle_gamma   90.00
#
_symmetry.space_group_name_H-M   'P 1'
#
loop_
_entity.id
_entity.type
_entity.pdbx_description
1 polymer ?
#
loop_
_entity_poly.entity_id
_entity_poly.type
_entity_poly.pdbx_seq_one_letter_code
_entity_poly.pdbx_strand_id
1 'polypeptide(L)'
;MYNAYLTNCDGMLFPHGFKYSLSKKKDEHDFNEFLQVLTDYLHRHVVRVFRETQVTVEEYSFLKTIILFSGVMPLTDIGNEVVLRARRKYATLLSEYIASTRPDLSSDEQMERLAMLFSTIPHMMVLPSKAFLEAGLLGMATVAVGMAEDQFYEQTSPKELPLPT
;
A
#
# COMPACT_ATOMS: atom_id res chain seq x y z
N MET A 1 6.52 -2.36 2.29
CA MET A 1 6.85 -2.92 3.62
C MET A 1 6.65 -4.41 3.73
N TYR A 2 5.52 -5.00 3.30
CA TYR A 2 5.37 -6.46 3.31
C TYR A 2 6.47 -7.19 2.51
N ASN A 3 6.83 -6.70 1.32
CA ASN A 3 7.95 -7.25 0.56
C ASN A 3 9.30 -7.14 1.30
N ALA A 4 9.50 -6.09 2.09
CA ALA A 4 10.70 -5.95 2.89
C ALA A 4 10.74 -6.96 4.06
N TYR A 5 9.58 -7.22 4.67
CA TYR A 5 9.42 -8.29 5.66
C TYR A 5 9.72 -9.67 5.03
N LEU A 6 9.08 -10.01 3.91
CA LEU A 6 9.27 -11.30 3.22
C LEU A 6 10.72 -11.58 2.82
N THR A 7 11.44 -10.56 2.36
CA THR A 7 12.83 -10.68 1.89
C THR A 7 13.85 -10.47 3.01
N ASN A 8 13.40 -10.30 4.25
CA ASN A 8 14.22 -9.90 5.39
C ASN A 8 15.14 -8.68 5.08
N CYS A 9 14.62 -7.76 4.27
CA CYS A 9 15.33 -6.60 3.79
C CYS A 9 15.38 -5.52 4.88
N ASP A 10 16.58 -5.15 5.29
CA ASP A 10 16.83 -4.01 6.18
C ASP A 10 16.73 -2.68 5.42
N GLY A 11 15.50 -2.31 5.06
CA GLY A 11 15.20 -1.18 4.19
C GLY A 11 13.86 -1.28 3.48
N MET A 12 13.59 -0.38 2.55
CA MET A 12 12.39 -0.40 1.73
C MET A 12 12.67 -1.07 0.38
N LEU A 13 11.84 -2.05 0.02
CA LEU A 13 11.87 -2.70 -1.29
C LEU A 13 10.68 -2.21 -2.11
N PHE A 14 10.96 -1.60 -3.25
CA PHE A 14 9.96 -1.11 -4.18
C PHE A 14 9.56 -2.18 -5.20
N PRO A 15 8.37 -2.09 -5.82
CA PRO A 15 7.87 -3.11 -6.76
C PRO A 15 8.78 -3.37 -7.97
N HIS A 16 9.55 -2.37 -8.40
CA HIS A 16 10.48 -2.45 -9.53
C HIS A 16 11.85 -3.04 -9.13
N GLY A 17 11.97 -3.62 -7.94
CA GLY A 17 13.19 -4.24 -7.43
C GLY A 17 14.20 -3.28 -6.81
N PHE A 18 13.97 -1.96 -6.91
CA PHE A 18 14.82 -0.98 -6.23
C PHE A 18 14.74 -1.13 -4.71
N LYS A 19 15.90 -1.14 -4.06
CA LYS A 19 16.03 -1.27 -2.61
C LYS A 19 16.67 0.00 -2.04
N TYR A 20 15.97 0.62 -1.09
CA TYR A 20 16.51 1.69 -0.27
C TYR A 20 16.93 1.11 1.09
N SER A 21 18.23 1.00 1.34
CA SER A 21 18.78 0.39 2.57
C SER A 21 18.74 1.37 3.74
N LEU A 22 18.46 0.88 4.96
CA LEU A 22 18.60 1.68 6.19
C LEU A 22 20.06 1.98 6.53
N SER A 23 20.98 1.17 6.01
CA SER A 23 22.42 1.36 6.17
C SER A 23 23.01 2.42 5.24
N LYS A 24 22.19 3.14 4.45
CA LYS A 24 22.68 4.15 3.51
C LYS A 24 23.35 5.31 4.24
N LYS A 25 24.52 5.71 3.75
CA LYS A 25 25.28 6.85 4.28
C LYS A 25 24.88 8.15 3.59
N LYS A 26 25.01 9.28 4.30
CA LYS A 26 24.69 10.62 3.77
C LYS A 26 25.51 11.01 2.53
N ASP A 27 26.70 10.45 2.39
CA ASP A 27 27.62 10.75 1.28
C ASP A 27 27.31 9.95 0.00
N GLU A 28 26.31 9.05 0.05
CA GLU A 28 25.89 8.30 -1.14
C GLU A 28 25.04 9.17 -2.07
N HIS A 29 25.26 9.08 -3.38
CA HIS A 29 24.58 9.88 -4.40
C HIS A 29 23.04 9.79 -4.31
N ASP A 30 22.51 8.61 -3.98
CA ASP A 30 21.06 8.37 -3.91
C ASP A 30 20.52 8.50 -2.46
N PHE A 31 21.30 9.11 -1.56
CA PHE A 31 20.82 9.38 -0.21
C PHE A 31 19.69 10.40 -0.25
N ASN A 32 18.62 10.08 0.47
CA ASN A 32 17.48 10.98 0.60
C ASN A 32 17.03 10.94 2.06
N GLU A 33 17.20 12.07 2.76
CA GLU A 33 16.93 12.17 4.20
C GLU A 33 15.46 11.83 4.53
N PHE A 34 14.52 12.25 3.69
CA PHE A 34 13.11 11.90 3.85
C PHE A 34 12.88 10.39 3.74
N LEU A 35 13.43 9.74 2.71
CA LEU A 35 13.32 8.29 2.53
C LEU A 35 14.01 7.53 3.67
N GLN A 36 15.12 8.04 4.20
CA GLN A 36 15.80 7.45 5.35
C GLN A 36 14.90 7.48 6.59
N VAL A 37 14.38 8.65 6.95
CA VAL A 37 13.49 8.83 8.11
C VAL A 37 12.20 8.03 7.95
N LEU A 38 11.62 8.04 6.74
CA LEU A 38 10.40 7.30 6.45
C LEU A 38 10.59 5.79 6.53
N THR A 39 11.68 5.28 5.93
CA THR A 39 12.00 3.86 5.95
C THR A 39 12.22 3.40 7.39
N ASP A 40 12.96 4.18 8.18
CA ASP A 40 13.25 3.88 9.58
C ASP A 40 11.98 3.87 10.44
N TYR A 41 11.12 4.89 10.29
CA TYR A 41 9.82 4.95 10.95
C TYR A 41 8.95 3.72 10.64
N LEU A 42 8.80 3.39 9.36
CA LEU A 42 7.96 2.26 8.94
C LEU A 42 8.58 0.91 9.36
N HIS A 43 9.90 0.79 9.42
CA HIS A 43 10.53 -0.40 9.99
C HIS A 43 10.22 -0.57 11.47
N ARG A 44 10.40 0.49 12.25
CA ARG A 44 10.15 0.49 13.70
C ARG A 44 8.70 0.18 14.06
N HIS A 45 7.74 0.65 13.27
CA HIS A 45 6.32 0.55 13.61
C HIS A 45 5.55 -0.54 12.85
N VAL A 46 5.96 -0.89 11.61
CA VAL A 46 5.23 -1.84 10.77
C VAL A 46 6.00 -3.15 10.65
N VAL A 47 7.26 -3.09 10.19
CA VAL A 47 8.05 -4.32 9.98
C VAL A 47 8.32 -5.04 11.31
N ARG A 48 8.54 -4.30 12.40
CA ARG A 48 8.65 -4.87 13.75
C ARG A 48 7.41 -5.69 14.11
N VAL A 49 6.21 -5.12 13.98
CA VAL A 49 4.96 -5.82 14.28
C VAL A 49 4.75 -7.02 13.37
N PHE A 50 5.09 -6.91 12.08
CA PHE A 50 5.01 -8.04 11.15
C PHE A 50 5.93 -9.20 11.55
N ARG A 51 7.10 -8.90 12.12
CA ARG A 51 8.03 -9.91 12.65
C ARG A 51 7.55 -10.50 13.95
N GLU A 52 7.09 -9.68 14.89
CA GLU A 52 6.56 -10.11 16.20
C GLU A 52 5.34 -11.02 16.02
N THR A 53 4.45 -10.65 15.11
CA THR A 53 3.26 -11.46 14.78
C THR A 53 3.58 -12.59 13.82
N GLN A 54 4.70 -12.59 13.09
CA GLN A 54 4.88 -13.48 11.93
C GLN A 54 3.67 -13.42 11.01
N VAL A 55 3.34 -12.21 10.53
CA VAL A 55 2.12 -11.97 9.76
C VAL A 55 2.09 -12.87 8.52
N THR A 56 0.94 -13.48 8.29
CA THR A 56 0.67 -14.33 7.12
C THR A 56 0.25 -13.50 5.91
N VAL A 57 0.27 -14.12 4.72
CA VAL A 57 -0.18 -13.46 3.47
C VAL A 57 -1.66 -13.08 3.56
N GLU A 58 -2.46 -13.93 4.19
CA GLU A 58 -3.90 -13.79 4.35
C GLU A 58 -4.23 -12.66 5.33
N GLU A 59 -3.58 -12.62 6.51
CA GLU A 59 -3.72 -11.52 7.47
C GLU A 59 -3.30 -10.18 6.85
N TYR A 60 -2.18 -10.17 6.11
CA TYR A 60 -1.74 -8.99 5.40
C TYR A 60 -2.74 -8.55 4.31
N SER A 61 -3.39 -9.49 3.64
CA SER A 61 -4.43 -9.19 2.63
C SER A 61 -5.67 -8.56 3.25
N PHE A 62 -6.09 -9.01 4.44
CA PHE A 62 -7.14 -8.35 5.21
C PHE A 62 -6.74 -6.95 5.63
N LEU A 63 -5.54 -6.77 6.19
CA LEU A 63 -5.01 -5.45 6.57
C LEU A 63 -4.97 -4.49 5.39
N LYS A 64 -4.50 -4.93 4.22
CA LYS A 64 -4.47 -4.13 2.99
C LYS A 64 -5.88 -3.67 2.58
N THR A 65 -6.86 -4.55 2.68
CA THR A 65 -8.26 -4.25 2.39
C THR A 65 -8.85 -3.24 3.39
N ILE A 66 -8.56 -3.41 4.68
CA ILE A 66 -9.00 -2.48 5.74
C ILE A 66 -8.39 -1.09 5.52
N ILE A 67 -7.10 -1.02 5.17
CA ILE A 67 -6.40 0.24 4.86
C ILE A 67 -7.02 0.91 3.63
N LEU A 68 -7.33 0.16 2.57
CA LEU A 68 -7.99 0.68 1.37
C LEU A 68 -9.32 1.39 1.71
N PHE A 69 -10.11 0.81 2.61
CA PHE A 69 -11.38 1.39 3.08
C PHE A 69 -11.21 2.41 4.22
N SER A 70 -9.99 2.71 4.66
CA SER A 70 -9.71 3.71 5.70
C SER A 70 -9.25 5.06 5.13
N GLY A 71 -8.98 5.13 3.82
CA GLY A 71 -8.60 6.37 3.13
C GLY A 71 -9.66 7.47 3.19
N VAL A 72 -9.21 8.73 3.25
CA VAL A 72 -10.10 9.90 3.16
C VAL A 72 -10.46 10.11 1.70
N MET A 73 -11.56 9.51 1.24
CA MET A 73 -12.16 9.82 -0.04
C MET A 73 -13.42 10.66 0.17
N PRO A 74 -13.60 11.78 -0.56
CA PRO A 74 -14.87 12.50 -0.53
C PRO A 74 -15.93 11.62 -1.19
N LEU A 75 -16.76 10.98 -0.36
CA LEU A 75 -17.86 10.12 -0.80
C LEU A 75 -19.19 10.75 -0.40
N THR A 76 -20.24 10.37 -1.12
CA THR A 76 -21.61 10.62 -0.68
C THR A 76 -21.90 9.87 0.62
N ASP A 77 -22.95 10.25 1.35
CA ASP A 77 -23.34 9.57 2.60
C ASP A 77 -23.55 8.06 2.41
N ILE A 78 -24.15 7.67 1.27
CA ILE A 78 -24.33 6.28 0.87
C ILE A 78 -22.96 5.60 0.67
N GLY A 79 -22.03 6.27 0.00
CA GLY A 79 -20.67 5.77 -0.19
C GLY A 79 -19.92 5.58 1.13
N ASN A 80 -20.06 6.51 2.07
CA ASN A 80 -19.47 6.42 3.40
C ASN A 80 -20.02 5.21 4.18
N GLU A 81 -21.33 4.96 4.13
CA GLU A 81 -21.93 3.79 4.77
C GLU A 81 -21.45 2.47 4.18
N VAL A 82 -21.30 2.40 2.85
CA VAL A 82 -20.77 1.20 2.17
C VAL A 82 -19.32 0.93 2.61
N VAL A 83 -18.47 1.96 2.64
CA VAL A 83 -17.07 1.85 3.08
C VAL A 83 -16.99 1.46 4.56
N LEU A 84 -17.81 2.07 5.42
CA LEU A 84 -17.87 1.73 6.83
C LEU A 84 -18.28 0.28 7.06
N ARG A 85 -19.30 -0.20 6.33
CA ARG A 85 -19.74 -1.60 6.38
C ARG A 85 -18.65 -2.55 5.89
N ALA A 86 -17.97 -2.22 4.80
CA ALA A 86 -16.85 -3.02 4.29
C ALA A 86 -15.73 -3.12 5.34
N ARG A 87 -15.32 -2.00 5.94
CA ARG A 87 -14.29 -1.97 6.98
C ARG A 87 -14.65 -2.86 8.17
N ARG A 88 -15.89 -2.78 8.67
CA ARG A 88 -16.38 -3.65 9.75
C ARG A 88 -16.34 -5.12 9.35
N LYS A 89 -16.82 -5.45 8.15
CA LYS A 89 -16.82 -6.82 7.62
C LYS A 89 -15.41 -7.41 7.58
N TYR A 90 -14.44 -6.69 7.01
CA TYR A 90 -13.07 -7.18 6.91
C TYR A 90 -12.35 -7.24 8.27
N ALA A 91 -12.70 -6.35 9.21
CA ALA A 91 -12.21 -6.45 10.58
C ALA A 91 -12.71 -7.72 11.28
N THR A 92 -14.00 -8.04 11.13
CA THR A 92 -14.57 -9.29 11.66
C THR A 92 -13.93 -10.52 11.01
N LEU A 93 -13.80 -10.53 9.69
CA LEU A 93 -13.17 -11.65 8.97
C LEU A 93 -11.71 -11.88 9.40
N LEU A 94 -10.94 -10.83 9.68
CA LEU A 94 -9.58 -10.97 10.20
C LEU A 94 -9.58 -11.62 11.59
N SER A 95 -10.50 -11.21 12.47
CA SER A 95 -10.65 -11.80 13.81
C SER A 95 -11.03 -13.29 13.72
N GLU A 96 -11.99 -13.65 12.87
CA GLU A 96 -12.42 -15.03 12.65
C GLU A 96 -11.29 -15.88 12.03
N TYR A 97 -10.55 -15.30 11.08
CA TYR A 97 -9.39 -15.94 10.47
C TYR A 97 -8.31 -16.25 11.52
N ILE A 98 -7.96 -15.29 12.39
CA ILE A 98 -6.99 -15.52 13.46
C ILE A 98 -7.48 -16.62 14.41
N ALA A 99 -8.74 -16.56 14.85
CA ALA A 99 -9.30 -17.57 15.75
C ALA A 99 -9.29 -18.99 15.16
N SER A 100 -9.55 -19.11 13.86
CA SER A 100 -9.58 -20.41 13.16
C SER A 100 -8.19 -20.95 12.80
N THR A 101 -7.24 -20.08 12.47
CA THR A 101 -5.89 -20.48 12.02
C THR A 101 -4.87 -20.55 13.14
N ARG A 102 -5.13 -19.90 14.28
CA ARG A 102 -4.29 -19.92 15.47
C ARG A 102 -5.01 -20.47 16.71
N PRO A 103 -5.53 -21.72 16.66
CA PRO A 103 -6.15 -22.35 17.82
C PRO A 103 -5.13 -22.67 18.92
N ASP A 104 -3.83 -22.57 18.62
CA ASP A 104 -2.72 -22.67 19.57
C ASP A 104 -2.68 -21.50 20.57
N LEU A 105 -3.24 -20.35 20.20
CA LEU A 105 -3.26 -19.15 21.01
C LEU A 105 -4.53 -19.09 21.88
N SER A 106 -4.39 -18.58 23.10
CA SER A 106 -5.52 -18.22 23.95
C SER A 106 -6.33 -17.05 23.35
N SER A 107 -7.57 -16.86 23.81
CA SER A 107 -8.41 -15.75 23.35
C SER A 107 -7.76 -14.39 23.58
N ASP A 108 -7.02 -14.23 24.68
CA ASP A 108 -6.32 -12.98 25.01
C ASP A 108 -5.15 -12.73 24.06
N GLU A 109 -4.36 -13.77 23.75
CA GLU A 109 -3.26 -13.69 22.78
C GLU A 109 -3.76 -13.43 21.34
N GLN A 110 -4.91 -14.02 20.96
CA GLN A 110 -5.56 -13.74 19.68
C GLN A 110 -6.00 -12.27 19.59
N MET A 111 -6.57 -11.73 20.67
CA MET A 111 -6.97 -10.33 20.75
C MET A 111 -5.76 -9.39 20.73
N GLU A 112 -4.68 -9.73 21.44
CA GLU A 112 -3.44 -8.96 21.43
C GLU A 112 -2.83 -8.94 20.02
N ARG A 113 -2.79 -10.09 19.34
CA ARG A 113 -2.37 -10.19 17.94
C ARG A 113 -3.21 -9.30 17.04
N LEU A 114 -4.53 -9.34 17.17
CA LEU A 114 -5.44 -8.49 16.42
C LEU A 114 -5.11 -7.00 16.67
N ALA A 115 -4.98 -6.60 17.94
CA ALA A 115 -4.66 -5.23 18.32
C ALA A 115 -3.31 -4.76 17.73
N MET A 116 -2.28 -5.61 17.78
CA MET A 116 -0.98 -5.33 17.16
C MET A 116 -1.12 -5.12 15.65
N LEU A 117 -1.80 -6.01 14.94
CA LEU A 117 -2.02 -5.88 13.49
C LEU A 117 -2.77 -4.58 13.15
N PHE A 118 -3.84 -4.26 13.88
CA PHE A 118 -4.58 -3.01 13.70
C PHE A 118 -3.75 -1.76 14.03
N SER A 119 -2.82 -1.84 14.99
CA SER A 119 -1.93 -0.72 15.33
C SER A 119 -1.04 -0.28 14.16
N THR A 120 -0.79 -1.16 13.18
CA THR A 120 0.01 -0.82 11.99
C THR A 120 -0.71 0.08 11.00
N ILE A 121 -2.05 0.09 11.01
CA ILE A 121 -2.89 0.83 10.07
C ILE A 121 -2.58 2.33 10.06
N PRO A 122 -2.62 3.07 11.19
CA PRO A 122 -2.29 4.49 11.18
C PRO A 122 -0.89 4.75 10.62
N HIS A 123 0.11 3.92 10.94
CA HIS A 123 1.47 4.07 10.45
C HIS A 123 1.57 3.88 8.92
N MET A 124 0.80 2.97 8.36
CA MET A 124 0.69 2.75 6.91
C MET A 124 -0.14 3.83 6.21
N MET A 125 -0.98 4.55 6.95
CA MET A 125 -1.81 5.65 6.48
C MET A 125 -1.17 7.04 6.66
N VAL A 126 -0.01 7.18 7.30
CA VAL A 126 0.74 8.45 7.35
C VAL A 126 1.38 8.80 5.99
N LEU A 127 1.50 7.80 5.11
CA LEU A 127 2.11 7.92 3.78
C LEU A 127 1.39 8.85 2.76
N PRO A 128 0.05 8.97 2.71
CA PRO A 128 -0.64 9.73 1.67
C PRO A 128 -0.77 11.23 1.95
N SER A 129 -0.23 11.81 3.03
CA SER A 129 -0.35 13.26 3.22
C SER A 129 0.85 14.04 2.69
N LYS A 130 2.08 13.54 2.87
CA LYS A 130 3.30 14.16 2.33
C LYS A 130 3.74 13.57 0.99
N ALA A 131 3.71 12.23 0.84
CA ALA A 131 4.12 11.61 -0.42
C ALA A 131 3.08 11.78 -1.53
N PHE A 132 1.79 11.96 -1.20
CA PHE A 132 0.73 12.22 -2.20
C PHE A 132 0.72 13.66 -2.70
N LEU A 133 1.22 14.64 -1.93
CA LEU A 133 1.41 16.01 -2.42
C LEU A 133 2.53 16.06 -3.48
N GLU A 134 3.60 15.29 -3.29
CA GLU A 134 4.70 15.21 -4.28
C GLU A 134 4.40 14.23 -5.43
N ALA A 135 3.84 13.05 -5.14
CA ALA A 135 3.47 12.07 -6.17
C ALA A 135 2.18 12.41 -6.92
N GLY A 136 1.29 13.24 -6.35
CA GLY A 136 0.10 13.75 -7.04
C GLY A 136 0.46 14.70 -8.19
N LEU A 137 1.53 15.48 -8.05
CA LEU A 137 2.04 16.32 -9.14
C LEU A 137 2.63 15.46 -10.28
N LEU A 138 3.30 14.35 -9.94
CA LEU A 138 3.88 13.43 -10.92
C LEU A 138 2.82 12.54 -11.58
N GLY A 139 1.83 12.06 -10.82
CA GLY A 139 0.73 11.24 -11.33
C GLY A 139 -0.21 11.99 -12.27
N MET A 140 -0.49 13.27 -11.97
CA MET A 140 -1.23 14.14 -12.90
C MET A 140 -0.42 14.43 -14.17
N ALA A 141 0.92 14.56 -14.07
CA ALA A 141 1.77 14.71 -15.24
C ALA A 141 1.81 13.45 -16.12
N THR A 142 1.82 12.24 -15.54
CA THR A 142 1.78 10.99 -16.31
C THR A 142 0.43 10.78 -17.00
N VAL A 143 -0.69 11.13 -16.35
CA VAL A 143 -2.02 11.06 -16.99
C VAL A 143 -2.18 12.14 -18.06
N ALA A 144 -1.68 13.36 -17.84
CA ALA A 144 -1.72 14.42 -18.85
C ALA A 144 -0.85 14.14 -20.08
N VAL A 145 0.30 13.48 -19.91
CA VAL A 145 1.15 13.02 -21.03
C VAL A 145 0.49 11.85 -21.78
N GLY A 146 -0.10 10.88 -21.07
CA GLY A 146 -0.84 9.78 -21.71
C GLY A 146 -2.07 10.26 -22.50
N MET A 147 -2.78 11.28 -22.02
CA MET A 147 -3.92 11.87 -22.73
C MET A 147 -3.51 12.75 -23.93
N ALA A 148 -2.26 13.25 -23.97
CA ALA A 148 -1.74 14.00 -25.11
C ALA A 148 -1.21 13.09 -26.24
N GLU A 149 -0.76 11.88 -25.91
CA GLU A 149 -0.30 10.88 -26.90
C GLU A 149 -1.48 10.19 -27.59
N ASP A 150 -2.58 9.91 -26.88
CA ASP A 150 -3.77 9.29 -27.48
C ASP A 150 -4.49 10.21 -28.48
N GLN A 151 -4.36 11.53 -28.34
CA GLN A 151 -4.94 12.48 -29.32
C GLN A 151 -4.11 12.63 -30.61
N PHE A 152 -2.84 12.23 -30.60
CA PHE A 152 -1.99 12.29 -31.79
C PHE A 152 -2.08 11.03 -32.66
N TYR A 153 -2.44 9.88 -32.07
CA TYR A 153 -2.57 8.62 -32.81
C TYR A 153 -3.89 8.48 -33.58
N GLU A 154 -4.94 9.21 -33.21
CA GLU A 154 -6.25 9.13 -33.86
C GLU A 154 -6.37 9.95 -35.16
N GLN A 155 -5.35 10.73 -35.54
CA GLN A 155 -5.35 11.54 -36.78
C GLN A 155 -4.48 10.99 -37.91
N THR A 156 -3.77 9.88 -37.74
CA THR A 156 -2.85 9.34 -38.77
C THR A 156 -3.11 7.87 -39.12
N SER A 157 -4.37 7.48 -39.33
CA SER A 157 -4.68 6.20 -40.02
C SER A 157 -5.00 6.44 -41.51
N PRO A 158 -4.30 5.79 -42.46
CA PRO A 158 -4.48 6.01 -43.89
C PRO A 158 -5.78 5.35 -44.39
N LYS A 159 -6.59 6.13 -45.14
CA LYS A 159 -7.80 5.63 -45.81
C LYS A 159 -7.42 4.66 -46.94
N GLU A 160 -7.85 3.41 -46.84
CA GLU A 160 -7.75 2.42 -47.91
C GLU A 160 -8.55 2.87 -49.15
N LEU A 161 -7.94 2.80 -50.33
CA LEU A 161 -8.59 3.03 -51.63
C LEU A 161 -9.39 1.78 -52.04
N PRO A 162 -10.56 1.94 -52.71
CA PRO A 162 -11.30 0.80 -53.23
C PRO A 162 -10.70 0.29 -54.56
N LEU A 163 -10.60 -1.02 -54.70
CA LEU A 163 -10.20 -1.71 -55.94
C LEU A 163 -11.34 -1.71 -56.98
N PRO A 164 -11.04 -1.63 -58.29
CA PRO A 164 -12.04 -1.57 -59.34
C PRO A 164 -12.60 -2.96 -59.65
N THR A 165 -13.90 -3.00 -59.97
CA THR A 165 -14.69 -4.15 -60.45
C THR A 165 -14.18 -4.74 -61.75
#